data_AF-A0A2U2ZCV6-F1
#
_entry.id   AF-A0A2U2ZCV6-F1
#
_cell.length_a   1.000
_cell.length_b   1.000
_cell.length_c   1.000
_cell.angle_alpha   90.00
_cell.angle_beta   90.00
_cell.angle_gamma   90.00
#
_symmetry.space_group_name_H-M   'P 1'
#
loop_
_entity.id
_entity.type
_entity.pdbx_description
1 polymer ?
#
loop_
_entity_poly.entity_id
_entity_poly.type
_entity_poly.pdbx_seq_one_letter_code
_entity_poly.pdbx_strand_id
1 'polypeptide(L)' 'MQPFALNYARPAPELVVTTPYVYDSGLQLNVLVDGRVAACDHALLREVGTTTSTAGSKTHFDD' A
#
# COMPACT_ATOMS: atom_id res chain seq x y z
N MET A 1 5.16 26.80 33.30
CA MET A 1 4.86 26.84 31.85
C MET A 1 4.34 25.47 31.43
N GLN A 2 3.16 25.42 30.83
CA GLN A 2 2.61 24.16 30.31
C GLN A 2 2.89 24.05 28.80
N PRO A 3 3.27 22.87 28.28
CA PRO A 3 3.46 22.65 26.85
C PRO A 3 2.23 23.05 26.03
N PHE A 4 2.44 23.79 24.94
CA PHE A 4 1.36 24.29 24.08
C PHE A 4 0.42 23.17 23.58
N ALA A 5 0.96 21.97 23.34
CA ALA A 5 0.23 20.81 22.86
C ALA A 5 -0.85 20.34 23.85
N LEU A 6 -0.64 20.53 25.16
CA LEU A 6 -1.60 20.10 26.18
C LEU A 6 -2.85 21.01 26.23
N ASN A 7 -2.79 22.22 25.68
CA ASN A 7 -3.96 23.09 25.56
C ASN A 7 -4.99 22.55 24.55
N TYR A 8 -4.55 21.68 23.66
CA TYR A 8 -5.37 21.10 22.59
C TYR A 8 -5.67 19.62 22.81
N ALA A 9 -5.18 19.03 23.90
CA ALA A 9 -5.52 17.66 24.24
C ALA A 9 -7.04 17.55 24.45
N ARG A 10 -7.68 16.72 23.63
CA ARG A 10 -9.08 16.33 23.80
C ARG A 10 -9.11 14.87 24.23
N PRO A 11 -10.03 14.47 25.13
CA PRO A 11 -10.29 13.06 25.37
C PRO A 11 -10.58 12.37 24.03
N ALA A 12 -9.93 11.23 23.79
CA ALA A 12 -10.28 10.40 22.66
C ALA A 12 -11.76 10.01 22.79
N PRO A 13 -12.57 10.11 21.73
CA PRO A 13 -13.94 9.63 21.76
C PRO A 13 -13.93 8.14 22.10
N GLU A 14 -14.92 7.70 22.87
CA GLU A 14 -15.13 6.29 23.13
C GLU A 14 -15.48 5.60 21.82
N LEU A 15 -14.54 4.80 21.32
CA LEU A 15 -14.69 4.04 20.08
C LEU A 15 -15.59 2.84 20.38
N VAL A 16 -16.85 2.92 19.95
CA VAL A 16 -17.71 1.73 19.86
C VAL A 16 -17.19 0.90 18.69
N VAL A 17 -16.28 -0.03 18.98
CA VAL A 17 -15.83 -1.03 18.00
C VAL A 17 -17.00 -1.97 17.74
N THR A 18 -17.81 -1.64 16.73
CA THR A 18 -19.05 -2.37 16.40
C THR A 18 -18.76 -3.70 15.70
N THR A 19 -17.59 -3.81 15.07
CA THR A 19 -17.13 -5.04 14.41
C THR A 19 -15.64 -5.24 14.73
N PRO A 20 -15.27 -6.33 15.41
CA PRO A 20 -13.87 -6.68 15.56
C PRO A 20 -13.29 -6.97 14.17
N TYR A 21 -12.11 -6.42 13.89
CA TYR A 21 -11.35 -6.77 12.69
C TYR A 21 -10.98 -8.25 12.76
N VAL A 22 -11.39 -9.01 11.75
CA VAL A 22 -10.98 -10.40 11.55
C VAL A 22 -10.08 -10.43 10.33
N TYR A 23 -8.86 -10.95 10.51
CA TYR A 23 -7.95 -11.17 9.41
C TYR A 23 -8.50 -12.25 8.47
N ASP A 24 -8.58 -11.95 7.18
CA ASP A 24 -8.95 -12.89 6.13
C ASP A 24 -7.77 -13.05 5.16
N SER A 25 -7.13 -14.22 5.18
CA SER A 25 -6.03 -14.55 4.28
C SER A 25 -6.46 -14.60 2.81
N GLY A 26 -7.74 -14.82 2.52
CA GLY A 26 -8.29 -14.79 1.17
C GLY A 26 -8.33 -13.38 0.56
N LEU A 27 -8.24 -12.33 1.38
CA LEU A 27 -8.16 -10.93 0.94
C LEU A 27 -6.71 -10.42 0.87
N GLN A 28 -5.73 -11.26 1.17
CA GLN A 28 -4.32 -10.87 1.11
C GLN A 28 -3.89 -10.70 -0.35
N LEU A 29 -3.38 -9.52 -0.68
CA LEU A 29 -2.79 -9.23 -1.98
C LEU A 29 -1.28 -9.53 -1.97
N ASN A 30 -0.70 -9.65 -3.16
CA ASN A 30 0.74 -9.88 -3.36
C ASN A 30 1.26 -11.20 -2.75
N VAL A 31 0.40 -12.22 -2.73
CA VAL A 31 0.76 -13.61 -2.40
C VAL A 31 0.50 -14.52 -3.59
N LEU A 32 1.31 -15.57 -3.71
CA LEU A 32 1.11 -16.64 -4.68
C LEU A 32 0.01 -17.59 -4.19
N VAL A 33 -0.43 -18.51 -5.08
CA VAL A 33 -1.42 -19.54 -4.77
C VAL A 33 -1.00 -20.49 -3.65
N ASP A 34 0.30 -20.60 -3.37
CA ASP A 34 0.87 -21.38 -2.27
C ASP A 34 1.07 -20.55 -0.98
N GLY A 35 0.66 -19.28 -0.97
CA GLY A 35 0.74 -18.36 0.16
C GLY A 35 2.08 -17.65 0.32
N ARG A 36 3.10 -17.94 -0.50
CA ARG A 36 4.37 -17.20 -0.45
C ARG A 36 4.19 -15.76 -0.93
N VAL A 37 4.98 -14.84 -0.38
CA VAL A 37 5.00 -13.44 -0.84
C VAL A 37 5.51 -13.40 -2.28
N ALA A 38 4.73 -12.77 -3.18
CA ALA A 38 5.05 -12.71 -4.61
C ALA A 38 6.39 -12.00 -4.87
N ALA A 39 6.77 -11.04 -4.02
CA ALA A 39 8.06 -10.34 -4.10
C ALA A 39 9.29 -11.25 -3.91
N CYS A 40 9.11 -12.46 -3.34
CA CYS A 40 10.19 -13.44 -3.19
C CYS A 40 10.33 -14.35 -4.42
N ASP A 41 9.43 -14.26 -5.40
CA ASP A 41 9.52 -15.07 -6.62
C ASP A 41 10.26 -14.30 -7.73
N HIS A 42 11.57 -14.51 -7.80
CA HIS A 42 12.43 -13.80 -8.74
C HIS A 42 12.18 -14.21 -10.20
N ALA A 43 11.70 -15.43 -10.44
CA ALA A 43 11.37 -15.89 -11.78
C ALA A 43 10.14 -15.14 -12.30
N LEU A 44 9.09 -15.07 -11.48
CA LEU A 44 7.89 -14.29 -11.77
C LEU A 44 8.24 -12.82 -11.99
N LEU A 45 8.98 -12.20 -11.06
CA LEU A 45 9.38 -10.79 -11.17
C LEU A 45 10.18 -10.50 -12.44
N ARG A 46 11.05 -11.42 -12.88
CA ARG A 46 11.80 -11.26 -14.13
C ARG A 46 10.89 -11.30 -15.36
N GLU A 47 9.85 -12.11 -15.33
CA GLU A 47 8.89 -12.26 -16.42
C GLU A 47 7.94 -11.05 -16.53
N VAL A 48 7.42 -10.58 -15.40
CA VAL A 48 6.38 -9.52 -15.37
C VAL A 48 6.89 -8.13 -15.04
N GLY A 49 8.15 -8.00 -14.59
CA GLY A 49 8.73 -6.74 -14.13
C GLY A 49 9.07 -5.75 -15.25
N THR A 50 8.95 -6.17 -16.50
CA THR A 50 9.17 -5.30 -17.66
C THR A 50 7.89 -4.54 -18.00
N THR A 51 7.75 -3.32 -17.49
CA THR A 51 6.76 -2.39 -18.04
C THR A 51 7.35 -1.78 -19.31
N THR A 52 6.90 -2.22 -20.49
CA THR A 52 7.19 -1.49 -21.74
C THR A 52 6.48 -0.15 -21.68
N SER A 53 7.15 0.88 -21.15
CA SER A 53 6.66 2.25 -21.21
C SER A 53 6.65 2.69 -22.67
N THR A 54 5.46 2.83 -23.26
CA THR A 54 5.27 3.50 -24.57
C THR A 54 5.20 5.02 -24.42
N ALA A 55 5.36 5.56 -23.20
CA ALA A 55 5.15 6.97 -22.90
C ALA A 55 6.34 7.88 -23.31
N GLY A 56 7.42 7.32 -23.87
CA GLY A 56 8.66 8.06 -24.19
C GLY A 56 8.74 8.71 -25.57
N SER A 57 7.71 8.66 -26.42
CA SER A 57 7.84 9.08 -27.82
C SER A 57 6.78 10.07 -28.30
N LYS A 58 6.55 11.20 -27.60
CA LYS A 58 5.87 12.36 -28.21
C LYS A 58 5.95 13.66 -27.38
N THR A 59 7.15 14.16 -27.13
CA THR A 59 7.33 15.55 -26.66
C THR A 59 8.57 16.19 -27.30
N HIS A 60 8.62 16.27 -28.63
CA HIS A 60 9.47 17.25 -29.31
C HIS A 60 9.02 17.43 -30.76
N PHE A 61 8.08 18.35 -30.98
CA PHE A 61 7.90 18.99 -32.28
C PHE A 61 7.54 20.44 -32.00
N ASP A 62 8.56 21.22 -31.70
CA ASP A 62 8.64 22.66 -31.92
C ASP A 62 10.16 22.96 -32.00
N ASP A 63 10.75 22.59 -33.14
CA ASP A 63 11.98 23.20 -33.69
C ASP A 63 11.55 24.16 -34.80
#